data_AF-A0ABD3QWK2-F1
#
_entry.id   AF-A0ABD3QWK2-F1
#
_cell.length_a   1.000
_cell.length_b   1.000
_cell.length_c   1.000
_cell.angle_alpha   90.00
_cell.angle_beta   90.00
_cell.angle_gamma   90.00
#
_symmetry.space_group_name_H-M   'P 1'
#
loop_
_entity.id
_entity.type
_entity.pdbx_description
1 polymer ?
#
loop_
_entity_poly.entity_id
_entity_poly.type
_entity_poly.pdbx_seq_one_letter_code
_entity_poly.pdbx_strand_id
1 'polypeptide(L)'
;MIERTSELGLIVTGITCAVGVVMFLLPPVPGVPVYLTLGIVLTAWGYGTMGWVNAVLFLTAVGTGLKIFSSALQQKLIGENRSHFVKNCQFNQLSVNESHEAGSWKERAQCPESGDFDWWPRLADLSIVWNHETLSLQNNGRNSSYCYSYIPTCLMGGLLYMVSLDSATGNPEIPWSGTATTICASLTAAVQFGSMIVAAYYLDQASEQRRDEVDTIKIDKKVQETDERDEHLQKCYTTAMQWRSIPIWSKVILVGAVICITISCYFVQFFSSFCFVQHELTHSIYDNLDGNVTNLFLPLGWVAVGLFFVSILFQLIFTD
;
A
#
# COMPACT_ATOMS: atom_id res chain seq x y z
N MET A 1 16.32 20.97 -17.79
CA MET A 1 16.27 19.49 -17.88
C MET A 1 14.94 19.01 -18.50
N ILE A 2 13.80 19.59 -18.12
CA ILE A 2 12.44 19.27 -18.62
C ILE A 2 12.30 19.32 -20.16
N GLU A 3 12.94 20.28 -20.84
CA GLU A 3 12.91 20.36 -22.32
C GLU A 3 13.62 19.20 -23.03
N ARG A 4 14.65 18.59 -22.41
CA ARG A 4 15.38 17.45 -22.98
C ARG A 4 14.69 16.11 -22.70
N THR A 5 13.82 16.05 -21.71
CA THR A 5 13.01 14.86 -21.36
C THR A 5 11.66 14.81 -22.05
N SER A 6 11.20 15.90 -22.68
CA SER A 6 9.91 15.96 -23.40
C SER A 6 9.81 14.91 -24.52
N GLU A 7 10.91 14.70 -25.26
CA GLU A 7 10.99 13.69 -26.33
C GLU A 7 11.10 12.24 -25.80
N LEU A 8 11.39 12.05 -24.52
CA LEU A 8 11.55 10.72 -23.89
C LEU A 8 10.28 10.24 -23.17
N GLY A 9 9.14 10.90 -23.36
CA GLY A 9 7.90 10.63 -22.63
C GLY A 9 7.47 9.16 -22.54
N LEU A 10 7.50 8.46 -23.68
CA LEU A 10 7.16 7.03 -23.72
C LEU A 10 8.17 6.17 -22.97
N ILE A 11 9.46 6.55 -23.00
CA ILE A 11 10.52 5.83 -22.28
C ILE A 11 10.37 6.05 -20.78
N VAL A 12 10.11 7.28 -20.34
CA VAL A 12 9.88 7.60 -18.92
C VAL A 12 8.64 6.86 -18.40
N THR A 13 7.56 6.84 -19.18
CA THR A 13 6.35 6.06 -18.85
C THR A 13 6.68 4.58 -18.74
N GLY A 14 7.41 4.01 -19.71
CA GLY A 14 7.83 2.61 -19.70
C GLY A 14 8.67 2.23 -18.47
N ILE A 15 9.65 3.06 -18.10
CA ILE A 15 10.49 2.85 -16.92
C ILE A 15 9.64 2.93 -15.63
N THR A 16 8.77 3.93 -15.52
CA THR A 16 7.92 4.11 -14.34
C THR A 16 6.93 2.94 -14.20
N CYS A 17 6.38 2.45 -15.31
CA CYS A 17 5.56 1.25 -15.34
C CYS A 17 6.35 0.01 -14.91
N ALA A 18 7.57 -0.19 -15.41
CA ALA A 18 8.40 -1.33 -15.05
C ALA A 18 8.77 -1.32 -13.56
N VAL A 19 9.17 -0.16 -13.02
CA VAL A 19 9.45 -0.01 -11.58
C VAL A 19 8.19 -0.26 -10.75
N GLY A 20 7.04 0.30 -11.16
CA GLY A 20 5.77 0.10 -10.49
C GLY A 20 5.36 -1.38 -10.45
N VAL A 21 5.52 -2.11 -11.55
CA VAL A 21 5.28 -3.56 -11.61
C VAL A 21 6.19 -4.30 -10.63
N VAL A 22 7.50 -4.03 -10.64
CA VAL A 22 8.45 -4.67 -9.71
C VAL A 22 8.09 -4.38 -8.25
N MET A 23 7.71 -3.14 -7.92
CA MET A 23 7.30 -2.77 -6.57
C MET A 23 5.99 -3.47 -6.16
N PHE A 24 5.03 -3.62 -7.06
CA PHE A 24 3.82 -4.39 -6.77
C PHE A 24 4.10 -5.88 -6.60
N LEU A 25 5.09 -6.45 -7.30
CA LEU A 25 5.48 -7.85 -7.11
C LEU A 25 6.07 -8.13 -5.72
N LEU A 26 6.46 -7.10 -4.96
CA LEU A 26 6.97 -7.24 -3.60
C LEU A 26 5.82 -7.10 -2.57
N PRO A 27 5.44 -8.17 -1.86
CA PRO A 27 4.36 -8.14 -0.86
C PRO A 27 4.46 -7.05 0.23
N PRO A 28 5.65 -6.63 0.72
CA PRO A 28 5.73 -5.64 1.79
C PRO A 28 5.50 -4.19 1.31
N VAL A 29 5.43 -3.93 0.00
CA VAL A 29 5.39 -2.56 -0.52
C VAL A 29 3.94 -2.07 -0.61
N PRO A 30 3.57 -0.99 0.12
CA PRO A 30 2.25 -0.39 -0.03
C PRO A 30 2.09 0.21 -1.43
N GLY A 31 0.90 0.11 -2.02
CA GLY A 31 0.66 0.63 -3.38
C GLY A 31 0.63 2.16 -3.50
N VAL A 32 0.36 2.85 -2.40
CA VAL A 32 0.12 4.31 -2.36
C VAL A 32 1.31 5.12 -2.89
N PRO A 33 2.56 4.89 -2.45
CA PRO A 33 3.71 5.64 -2.95
C PRO A 33 3.97 5.43 -4.45
N VAL A 34 3.62 4.25 -4.98
CA VAL A 34 3.77 3.94 -6.42
C VAL A 34 2.82 4.80 -7.24
N TYR A 35 1.54 4.87 -6.87
CA TYR A 35 0.55 5.70 -7.57
C TYR A 35 0.82 7.20 -7.42
N LEU A 36 1.29 7.61 -6.23
CA LEU A 36 1.68 9.00 -5.98
C LEU A 36 2.83 9.42 -6.91
N THR A 37 3.88 8.59 -6.99
CA THR A 37 5.04 8.85 -7.85
C THR A 37 4.66 8.82 -9.33
N LEU A 38 3.83 7.85 -9.73
CA LEU A 38 3.27 7.76 -11.08
C LEU A 38 2.51 9.05 -11.44
N GLY A 39 1.72 9.57 -10.50
CA GLY A 39 0.99 10.83 -10.64
C GLY A 39 1.90 12.01 -10.90
N ILE A 40 2.93 12.19 -10.09
CA ILE A 40 3.90 13.30 -10.24
C ILE A 40 4.62 13.20 -11.60
N VAL A 41 5.19 12.04 -11.91
CA VAL A 41 6.06 11.86 -13.09
C VAL A 41 5.29 11.95 -14.41
N LEU A 42 4.14 11.27 -14.52
CA LEU A 42 3.38 11.27 -15.77
C LEU A 42 2.63 12.58 -16.00
N THR A 43 2.15 13.24 -14.95
CA THR A 43 1.58 14.58 -15.08
C THR A 43 2.63 15.58 -15.52
N ALA A 44 3.87 15.52 -14.99
CA ALA A 44 4.94 16.44 -15.39
C ALA A 44 5.21 16.41 -16.90
N TRP A 45 5.25 15.21 -17.48
CA TRP A 45 5.41 15.04 -18.92
C TRP A 45 4.13 15.39 -19.71
N GLY A 46 2.97 14.88 -19.26
CA GLY A 46 1.70 15.03 -19.97
C GLY A 46 1.20 16.47 -19.99
N TYR A 47 1.51 17.27 -18.98
CA TYR A 47 1.08 18.65 -18.87
C TYR A 47 1.58 19.50 -20.04
N GLY A 48 2.87 19.40 -20.38
CA GLY A 48 3.48 20.17 -21.47
C GLY A 48 3.09 19.70 -22.88
N THR A 49 2.68 18.43 -23.03
CA THR A 49 2.44 17.82 -24.35
C THR A 49 0.96 17.71 -24.71
N MET A 50 0.11 17.34 -23.76
CA MET A 50 -1.31 17.02 -23.98
C MET A 50 -2.24 17.98 -23.23
N GLY A 51 -1.71 18.79 -22.31
CA GLY A 51 -2.48 19.62 -21.38
C GLY A 51 -2.99 18.83 -20.16
N TRP A 52 -3.38 19.55 -19.11
CA TRP A 52 -3.74 18.96 -17.81
C TRP A 52 -4.80 17.87 -17.87
N VAL A 53 -5.94 18.13 -18.53
CA VAL A 53 -7.07 17.18 -18.55
C VAL A 53 -6.66 15.87 -19.22
N ASN A 54 -5.94 15.95 -20.34
CA ASN A 54 -5.46 14.77 -21.06
C ASN A 54 -4.35 14.06 -20.28
N ALA A 55 -3.50 14.81 -19.55
CA ALA A 55 -2.48 14.23 -18.67
C ALA A 55 -3.12 13.41 -17.54
N VAL A 56 -4.19 13.91 -16.92
CA VAL A 56 -4.93 13.19 -15.87
C VAL A 56 -5.61 11.93 -16.43
N LEU A 57 -6.23 12.03 -17.61
CA LEU A 57 -6.84 10.87 -18.28
C LEU A 57 -5.79 9.81 -18.65
N PHE A 58 -4.64 10.24 -19.19
CA PHE A 58 -3.52 9.36 -19.53
C PHE A 58 -2.95 8.67 -18.28
N LEU A 59 -2.66 9.44 -17.22
CA LEU A 59 -2.22 8.93 -15.93
C LEU A 59 -3.19 7.89 -15.37
N THR A 60 -4.50 8.17 -15.44
CA THR A 60 -5.53 7.25 -14.96
C THR A 60 -5.49 5.95 -15.75
N ALA A 61 -5.46 6.03 -17.09
CA ALA A 61 -5.38 4.86 -17.95
C ALA A 61 -4.12 4.01 -17.70
N VAL A 62 -2.96 4.66 -17.56
CA VAL A 62 -1.69 3.97 -17.25
C VAL A 62 -1.73 3.34 -15.86
N GLY A 63 -2.23 4.04 -14.85
CA GLY A 63 -2.38 3.51 -13.49
C GLY A 63 -3.31 2.29 -13.43
N THR A 64 -4.45 2.34 -14.13
CA THR A 64 -5.37 1.20 -14.26
C THR A 64 -4.69 0.02 -14.93
N GLY A 65 -4.01 0.26 -16.05
CA GLY A 65 -3.31 -0.78 -16.80
C GLY A 65 -2.20 -1.45 -15.98
N LEU A 66 -1.40 -0.64 -15.28
CA LEU A 66 -0.31 -1.10 -14.42
C LEU A 66 -0.83 -1.98 -13.29
N LYS A 67 -1.94 -1.59 -12.64
CA LYS A 67 -2.55 -2.38 -11.57
C LYS A 67 -3.10 -3.71 -12.08
N ILE A 68 -3.86 -3.70 -13.18
CA ILE A 68 -4.40 -4.93 -13.79
C ILE A 68 -3.27 -5.87 -14.19
N PHE A 69 -2.23 -5.34 -14.84
CA PHE A 69 -1.09 -6.12 -15.29
C PHE A 69 -0.29 -6.71 -14.11
N SER A 70 -0.07 -5.92 -13.06
CA SER A 70 0.64 -6.40 -11.86
C SER A 70 -0.15 -7.51 -11.15
N SER A 71 -1.46 -7.37 -11.01
CA SER A 71 -2.31 -8.42 -10.44
C SER A 71 -2.27 -9.70 -11.29
N ALA A 72 -2.33 -9.59 -12.62
CA ALA A 72 -2.22 -10.74 -13.52
C ALA A 72 -0.84 -11.43 -13.42
N LEU A 73 0.24 -10.66 -13.26
CA LEU A 73 1.57 -11.21 -13.04
C LEU A 73 1.70 -11.90 -11.69
N GLN A 74 1.16 -11.32 -10.61
CA GLN A 74 1.17 -11.97 -9.29
C GLN A 74 0.39 -13.29 -9.32
N GLN A 75 -0.79 -13.30 -9.97
CA GLN A 75 -1.58 -14.53 -10.23
C GLN A 75 -0.76 -15.61 -10.91
N LYS A 76 -0.05 -15.25 -11.98
CA LYS A 76 0.68 -16.21 -12.80
C LYS A 76 2.00 -16.66 -12.18
N LEU A 77 2.76 -15.74 -11.59
CA LEU A 77 4.10 -16.04 -11.07
C LEU A 77 4.07 -16.66 -9.68
N ILE A 78 3.18 -16.17 -8.80
CA ILE A 78 3.09 -16.62 -7.41
C ILE A 78 1.99 -17.65 -7.28
N GLY A 79 0.80 -17.35 -7.79
CA GLY A 79 -0.40 -18.15 -7.61
C GLY A 79 -0.32 -19.54 -8.20
N GLU A 80 -0.11 -19.62 -9.51
CA GLU A 80 -0.01 -20.91 -10.21
C GLU A 80 1.13 -21.77 -9.66
N ASN A 81 2.29 -21.17 -9.39
CA ASN A 81 3.47 -21.89 -8.91
C ASN A 81 3.30 -22.41 -7.47
N ARG A 82 2.55 -21.68 -6.62
CA ARG A 82 2.26 -22.07 -5.24
C ARG A 82 1.06 -23.02 -5.13
N SER A 83 0.16 -23.04 -6.11
CA SER A 83 -0.99 -23.97 -6.14
C SER A 83 -0.57 -25.45 -6.04
N HIS A 84 0.62 -25.80 -6.54
CA HIS A 84 1.15 -27.15 -6.47
C HIS A 84 1.69 -27.53 -5.08
N PHE A 85 2.10 -26.56 -4.27
CA PHE A 85 2.58 -26.77 -2.89
C PHE A 85 1.45 -26.68 -1.86
N VAL A 86 0.42 -25.86 -2.13
CA VAL A 86 -0.69 -25.60 -1.20
C VAL A 86 -1.71 -26.74 -1.14
N LYS A 87 -1.65 -27.73 -2.05
CA LYS A 87 -2.37 -29.01 -1.84
C LYS A 87 -1.99 -29.72 -0.52
N ASN A 88 -0.81 -29.45 0.03
CA ASN A 88 -0.29 -30.09 1.25
C ASN A 88 -0.06 -29.13 2.43
N CYS A 89 -0.37 -27.85 2.27
CA CYS A 89 -0.45 -26.90 3.38
C CYS A 89 -1.88 -26.36 3.39
N GLN A 90 -2.79 -27.15 3.95
CA GLN A 90 -4.00 -26.60 4.56
C GLN A 90 -3.51 -25.55 5.56
N PHE A 91 -3.59 -24.28 5.16
CA PHE A 91 -3.55 -23.21 6.14
C PHE A 91 -4.75 -23.46 7.04
N ASN A 92 -4.46 -23.56 8.33
CA ASN A 92 -5.44 -23.67 9.39
C ASN A 92 -6.15 -22.31 9.54
N GLN A 93 -6.92 -21.94 8.51
CA GLN A 93 -8.08 -21.07 8.57
C GLN A 93 -9.07 -21.60 7.54
N LEU A 94 -10.01 -22.37 8.06
CA LEU A 94 -11.42 -22.24 7.73
C LEU A 94 -11.77 -21.90 6.27
N SER A 95 -11.45 -22.77 5.32
CA SER A 95 -12.33 -23.14 4.21
C SER A 95 -11.55 -23.88 3.12
N VAL A 96 -12.19 -24.89 2.55
CA VAL A 96 -11.83 -25.59 1.30
C VAL A 96 -10.85 -26.73 1.43
N ASN A 97 -11.37 -27.80 2.01
CA ASN A 97 -11.03 -29.14 1.54
C ASN A 97 -12.24 -29.94 1.03
N GLU A 98 -13.39 -29.30 0.76
CA GLU A 98 -14.58 -29.98 0.20
C GLU A 98 -14.68 -29.93 -1.33
N SER A 99 -13.66 -29.45 -2.06
CA SER A 99 -13.74 -29.27 -3.52
C SER A 99 -13.43 -30.52 -4.37
N HIS A 100 -13.54 -31.73 -3.82
CA HIS A 100 -13.29 -32.95 -4.61
C HIS A 100 -14.42 -34.00 -4.64
N GLU A 101 -15.52 -33.86 -3.90
CA GLU A 101 -16.55 -34.92 -3.81
C GLU A 101 -18.03 -34.53 -4.02
N ALA A 102 -18.35 -33.37 -4.61
CA ALA A 102 -19.75 -33.08 -4.96
C ALA A 102 -19.89 -32.38 -6.32
N GLY A 103 -20.14 -33.17 -7.36
CA GLY A 103 -20.56 -32.69 -8.67
C GLY A 103 -21.95 -32.08 -8.61
N SER A 104 -22.06 -30.76 -8.38
CA SER A 104 -23.24 -29.95 -8.71
C SER A 104 -23.04 -28.48 -8.27
N TRP A 105 -22.27 -27.68 -9.01
CA TRP A 105 -22.17 -26.23 -8.73
C TRP A 105 -22.19 -25.35 -9.98
N LYS A 106 -23.21 -25.54 -10.84
CA LYS A 106 -23.47 -24.57 -11.93
C LYS A 106 -24.31 -23.36 -11.49
N GLU A 107 -24.79 -23.28 -10.25
CA GLU A 107 -25.83 -22.29 -9.90
C GLU A 107 -25.66 -21.47 -8.61
N ARG A 108 -24.69 -21.70 -7.70
CA ARG A 108 -24.68 -20.98 -6.41
C ARG A 108 -23.31 -20.59 -5.82
N ALA A 109 -22.35 -20.22 -6.67
CA ALA A 109 -21.17 -19.47 -6.23
C ALA A 109 -21.46 -17.96 -6.26
N GLN A 110 -22.39 -17.50 -5.42
CA GLN A 110 -22.64 -16.07 -5.22
C GLN A 110 -21.75 -15.61 -4.07
N CYS A 111 -20.52 -15.17 -4.37
CA CYS A 111 -19.72 -14.38 -3.42
C CYS A 111 -20.48 -13.11 -3.05
N PRO A 112 -20.56 -12.72 -1.76
CA PRO A 112 -21.26 -11.52 -1.35
C PRO A 112 -20.66 -10.27 -2.02
N GLU A 113 -21.56 -9.36 -2.40
CA GLU A 113 -21.43 -8.35 -3.45
C GLU A 113 -20.81 -7.02 -2.98
N SER A 114 -20.08 -6.99 -1.86
CA SER A 114 -19.67 -5.75 -1.21
C SER A 114 -18.25 -5.32 -1.56
N GLY A 115 -18.17 -4.45 -2.57
CA GLY A 115 -17.07 -3.56 -2.98
C GLY A 115 -15.74 -3.61 -2.22
N ASP A 116 -14.76 -4.25 -2.86
CA ASP A 116 -13.36 -4.29 -2.45
C ASP A 116 -12.67 -2.95 -2.68
N PHE A 117 -12.06 -2.41 -1.63
CA PHE A 117 -11.22 -1.22 -1.68
C PHE A 117 -9.85 -1.49 -1.01
N ASP A 118 -8.80 -1.32 -1.81
CA ASP A 118 -7.38 -1.07 -1.51
C ASP A 118 -6.60 -1.76 -0.37
N TRP A 119 -7.00 -2.95 0.08
CA TRP A 119 -6.10 -3.89 0.81
C TRP A 119 -5.83 -5.20 0.06
N TRP A 120 -5.98 -5.13 -1.27
CA TRP A 120 -5.77 -6.27 -2.17
C TRP A 120 -4.37 -6.93 -2.12
N PRO A 121 -3.23 -6.40 -1.63
CA PRO A 121 -1.99 -7.19 -1.63
C PRO A 121 -2.08 -8.49 -0.80
N ARG A 122 -2.81 -8.49 0.33
CA ARG A 122 -2.91 -9.69 1.21
C ARG A 122 -4.08 -10.63 0.85
N LEU A 123 -5.18 -10.09 0.33
CA LEU A 123 -6.34 -10.89 -0.12
C LEU A 123 -6.27 -11.30 -1.59
N ALA A 124 -5.58 -10.53 -2.44
CA ALA A 124 -5.22 -11.00 -3.77
C ALA A 124 -4.24 -12.14 -3.68
N ASP A 125 -3.24 -12.11 -2.79
CA ASP A 125 -2.36 -13.28 -2.57
C ASP A 125 -3.17 -14.54 -2.23
N LEU A 126 -4.29 -14.40 -1.52
CA LEU A 126 -5.23 -15.50 -1.27
C LEU A 126 -6.03 -15.90 -2.53
N SER A 127 -6.56 -14.99 -3.35
CA SER A 127 -7.26 -15.38 -4.60
C SER A 127 -6.31 -15.88 -5.72
N ILE A 128 -5.06 -15.40 -5.72
CA ILE A 128 -3.91 -15.77 -6.54
C ILE A 128 -3.53 -17.23 -6.29
N VAL A 129 -3.42 -17.63 -5.01
CA VAL A 129 -3.12 -19.02 -4.62
C VAL A 129 -4.22 -20.01 -5.04
N TRP A 130 -5.43 -19.51 -5.32
CA TRP A 130 -6.63 -20.32 -5.42
C TRP A 130 -7.15 -20.59 -6.83
N ASN A 131 -6.37 -20.24 -7.85
CA ASN A 131 -6.63 -20.59 -9.26
C ASN A 131 -8.10 -20.36 -9.69
N HIS A 132 -8.77 -19.36 -9.11
CA HIS A 132 -10.14 -19.04 -9.45
C HIS A 132 -10.10 -18.05 -10.60
N GLU A 133 -10.80 -18.34 -11.70
CA GLU A 133 -10.84 -17.54 -12.94
C GLU A 133 -11.28 -16.10 -12.67
N THR A 134 -10.34 -15.25 -12.29
CA THR A 134 -10.53 -13.83 -11.97
C THR A 134 -10.88 -13.01 -13.21
N LEU A 135 -10.55 -13.52 -14.40
CA LEU A 135 -11.01 -12.99 -15.68
C LEU A 135 -12.54 -12.93 -15.80
N SER A 136 -13.27 -13.85 -15.15
CA SER A 136 -14.75 -13.83 -15.17
C SER A 136 -15.34 -12.72 -14.30
N LEU A 137 -14.72 -12.39 -13.17
CA LEU A 137 -15.09 -11.25 -12.31
C LEU A 137 -14.74 -9.91 -12.96
N GLN A 138 -13.70 -9.89 -13.79
CA GLN A 138 -13.23 -8.71 -14.50
C GLN A 138 -14.10 -8.32 -15.71
N ASN A 139 -14.80 -9.27 -16.33
CA ASN A 139 -15.70 -9.02 -17.45
C ASN A 139 -17.15 -8.64 -17.04
N ASN A 140 -17.54 -8.89 -15.79
CA ASN A 140 -18.94 -8.77 -15.34
C ASN A 140 -19.32 -7.38 -14.75
N GLY A 141 -18.64 -6.30 -15.15
CA GLY A 141 -18.99 -4.93 -14.75
C GLY A 141 -18.56 -4.52 -13.33
N ARG A 142 -17.88 -5.39 -12.57
CA ARG A 142 -17.34 -5.10 -11.22
C ARG A 142 -16.02 -4.32 -11.22
N ASN A 143 -15.63 -3.73 -12.35
CA ASN A 143 -14.42 -2.91 -12.50
C ASN A 143 -14.53 -1.52 -11.84
N SER A 144 -15.73 -1.11 -11.43
CA SER A 144 -15.98 0.23 -10.88
C SER A 144 -15.26 0.48 -9.55
N SER A 145 -15.24 -0.50 -8.64
CA SER A 145 -14.64 -0.33 -7.30
C SER A 145 -13.13 -0.12 -7.34
N TYR A 146 -12.40 -0.74 -8.27
CA TYR A 146 -10.94 -0.56 -8.36
C TYR A 146 -10.56 0.90 -8.60
N CYS A 147 -11.34 1.62 -9.42
CA CYS A 147 -11.05 2.99 -9.79
C CYS A 147 -11.08 3.99 -8.62
N TYR A 148 -11.92 3.79 -7.58
CA TYR A 148 -12.09 4.87 -6.59
C TYR A 148 -10.95 5.02 -5.57
N SER A 149 -9.99 4.07 -5.46
CA SER A 149 -8.87 4.24 -4.52
C SER A 149 -7.62 4.86 -5.15
N TYR A 150 -7.22 4.37 -6.32
CA TYR A 150 -5.99 4.87 -6.95
C TYR A 150 -6.22 6.17 -7.73
N ILE A 151 -7.43 6.47 -8.21
CA ILE A 151 -7.71 7.76 -8.89
C ILE A 151 -7.41 8.95 -7.95
N PRO A 152 -7.95 9.01 -6.71
CA PRO A 152 -7.58 10.06 -5.76
C PRO A 152 -6.07 10.16 -5.48
N THR A 153 -5.36 9.01 -5.42
CA THR A 153 -3.92 8.98 -5.14
C THR A 153 -3.09 9.48 -6.33
N CYS A 154 -3.42 9.03 -7.55
CA CYS A 154 -2.80 9.51 -8.78
C CYS A 154 -3.08 11.00 -8.98
N LEU A 155 -4.33 11.43 -8.75
CA LEU A 155 -4.73 12.83 -8.85
C LEU A 155 -4.01 13.69 -7.79
N MET A 156 -3.85 13.20 -6.56
CA MET A 156 -3.04 13.84 -5.53
C MET A 156 -1.60 14.05 -6.01
N GLY A 157 -0.98 13.06 -6.66
CA GLY A 157 0.36 13.21 -7.24
C GLY A 157 0.42 14.22 -8.38
N GLY A 158 -0.56 14.21 -9.29
CA GLY A 158 -0.65 15.20 -10.36
C GLY A 158 -0.87 16.62 -9.82
N LEU A 159 -1.68 16.78 -8.77
CA LEU A 159 -1.90 18.07 -8.12
C LEU A 159 -0.68 18.54 -7.32
N LEU A 160 0.07 17.64 -6.69
CA LEU A 160 1.35 17.96 -6.05
C LEU A 160 2.35 18.52 -7.07
N TYR A 161 2.40 17.96 -8.27
CA TYR A 161 3.19 18.54 -9.36
C TYR A 161 2.71 19.95 -9.74
N MET A 162 1.40 20.19 -9.76
CA MET A 162 0.87 21.53 -10.04
C MET A 162 1.18 22.56 -8.95
N VAL A 163 1.28 22.11 -7.70
CA VAL A 163 1.74 22.94 -6.59
C VAL A 163 3.20 23.34 -6.78
N SER A 164 4.00 22.50 -7.43
CA SER A 164 5.41 22.73 -7.73
C SER A 164 5.63 23.51 -9.04
N LEU A 165 4.62 24.23 -9.55
CA LEU A 165 4.78 25.10 -10.71
C LEU A 165 4.71 26.56 -10.27
N ASP A 166 5.86 27.21 -10.26
CA ASP A 166 5.98 28.65 -9.99
C ASP A 166 5.93 29.47 -11.29
N SER A 167 5.09 30.51 -11.29
CA SER A 167 5.15 31.55 -12.32
C SER A 167 6.45 32.37 -12.19
N ALA A 168 6.87 33.00 -13.29
CA ALA A 168 8.03 33.91 -13.33
C ALA A 168 8.00 35.08 -12.32
N THR A 169 6.86 35.32 -11.67
CA THR A 169 6.66 36.31 -10.59
C THR A 169 6.81 35.73 -9.18
N GLY A 170 7.16 34.45 -9.03
CA GLY A 170 7.29 33.77 -7.73
C GLY A 170 5.95 33.45 -7.06
N ASN A 171 4.85 33.48 -7.81
CA ASN A 171 3.53 33.06 -7.36
C ASN A 171 3.18 31.70 -7.98
N PRO A 172 2.43 30.84 -7.30
CA PRO A 172 2.01 29.55 -7.86
C PRO A 172 1.16 29.76 -9.13
N GLU A 173 1.45 29.02 -10.20
CA GLU A 173 0.67 29.10 -11.45
C GLU A 173 -0.82 28.77 -11.22
N ILE A 174 -1.08 27.85 -10.29
CA ILE A 174 -2.42 27.36 -9.98
C ILE A 174 -2.65 27.40 -8.46
N PRO A 175 -3.26 28.47 -7.91
CA PRO A 175 -3.37 28.66 -6.46
C PRO A 175 -4.32 27.68 -5.78
N TRP A 176 -5.27 27.08 -6.51
CA TRP A 176 -6.21 26.10 -5.96
C TRP A 176 -5.63 24.68 -5.87
N SER A 177 -4.49 24.41 -6.51
CA SER A 177 -3.88 23.07 -6.60
C SER A 177 -3.50 22.51 -5.22
N GLY A 178 -3.02 23.35 -4.30
CA GLY A 178 -2.66 22.95 -2.94
C GLY A 178 -3.86 22.51 -2.10
N THR A 179 -4.97 23.26 -2.18
CA THR A 179 -6.23 22.88 -1.52
C THR A 179 -6.79 21.59 -2.11
N ALA A 180 -6.79 21.47 -3.44
CA ALA A 180 -7.26 20.25 -4.11
C ALA A 180 -6.40 19.02 -3.77
N THR A 181 -5.07 19.19 -3.65
CA THR A 181 -4.15 18.14 -3.18
C THR A 181 -4.54 17.65 -1.80
N THR A 182 -4.77 18.58 -0.86
CA THR A 182 -5.16 18.25 0.52
C THR A 182 -6.50 17.51 0.57
N ILE A 183 -7.47 17.90 -0.26
CA ILE A 183 -8.78 17.22 -0.37
C ILE A 183 -8.60 15.80 -0.95
N CYS A 184 -7.78 15.64 -1.99
CA CYS A 184 -7.51 14.33 -2.57
C CYS A 184 -6.78 13.40 -1.58
N ALA A 185 -5.85 13.96 -0.79
CA ALA A 185 -5.13 13.24 0.25
C ALA A 185 -6.08 12.76 1.36
N SER A 186 -6.98 13.63 1.84
CA SER A 186 -7.94 13.26 2.87
C SER A 186 -8.96 12.22 2.37
N LEU A 187 -9.42 12.35 1.12
CA LEU A 187 -10.28 11.35 0.48
C LEU A 187 -9.56 10.01 0.33
N THR A 188 -8.30 10.03 -0.12
CA THR A 188 -7.45 8.82 -0.22
C THR A 188 -7.34 8.12 1.12
N ALA A 189 -7.03 8.87 2.19
CA ALA A 189 -6.94 8.33 3.54
C ALA A 189 -8.29 7.74 4.00
N ALA A 190 -9.40 8.46 3.79
CA ALA A 190 -10.72 7.99 4.18
C ALA A 190 -11.11 6.68 3.47
N VAL A 191 -10.84 6.57 2.17
CA VAL A 191 -11.09 5.34 1.39
C VAL A 191 -10.19 4.20 1.87
N GLN A 192 -8.91 4.46 2.13
CA GLN A 192 -7.96 3.43 2.59
C GLN A 192 -8.29 2.91 4.00
N PHE A 193 -8.72 3.79 4.91
CA PHE A 193 -9.14 3.37 6.25
C PHE A 193 -10.52 2.73 6.26
N GLY A 194 -11.48 3.33 5.55
CA GLY A 194 -12.85 2.81 5.48
C GLY A 194 -12.91 1.41 4.89
N SER A 195 -12.11 1.17 3.85
CA SER A 195 -12.01 -0.14 3.24
C SER A 195 -11.40 -1.21 4.14
N MET A 196 -10.40 -0.85 4.96
CA MET A 196 -9.83 -1.75 5.95
C MET A 196 -10.88 -2.23 6.96
N ILE A 197 -11.71 -1.30 7.44
CA ILE A 197 -12.76 -1.60 8.43
C ILE A 197 -13.83 -2.51 7.82
N VAL A 198 -14.28 -2.21 6.60
CA VAL A 198 -15.29 -3.02 5.90
C VAL A 198 -14.75 -4.43 5.61
N ALA A 199 -13.51 -4.54 5.13
CA ALA A 199 -12.88 -5.83 4.89
C ALA A 199 -12.75 -6.66 6.18
N ALA A 200 -12.33 -6.03 7.29
CA ALA A 200 -12.24 -6.70 8.58
C ALA A 200 -13.61 -7.21 9.06
N TYR A 201 -14.66 -6.40 8.91
CA TYR A 201 -16.03 -6.78 9.28
C TYR A 201 -16.53 -8.00 8.48
N TYR A 202 -16.36 -8.00 7.16
CA TYR A 202 -16.79 -9.13 6.34
C TYR A 202 -15.96 -10.38 6.55
N LEU A 203 -14.65 -10.24 6.81
CA LEU A 203 -13.78 -11.36 7.14
C LEU A 203 -14.22 -12.00 8.46
N ASP A 204 -14.53 -11.18 9.47
CA ASP A 204 -15.02 -11.64 10.77
C ASP A 204 -16.38 -12.36 10.63
N GLN A 205 -17.32 -11.74 9.90
CA GLN A 205 -18.63 -12.35 9.63
C GLN A 205 -18.52 -13.68 8.87
N ALA A 206 -17.65 -13.77 7.87
CA ALA A 206 -17.45 -15.00 7.10
C ALA A 206 -16.78 -16.08 7.95
N SER A 207 -15.84 -15.69 8.82
CA SER A 207 -15.19 -16.59 9.77
C SER A 207 -16.20 -17.16 10.78
N GLU A 208 -17.12 -16.34 11.29
CA GLU A 208 -18.15 -16.80 12.23
C GLU A 208 -19.17 -17.74 11.56
N GLN A 209 -19.67 -17.39 10.37
CA GLN A 209 -20.69 -18.19 9.68
C GLN A 209 -20.22 -19.58 9.27
N ARG A 210 -18.92 -19.76 9.04
CA ARG A 210 -18.33 -21.04 8.60
C ARG A 210 -17.60 -21.78 9.71
N ARG A 211 -17.76 -21.37 10.97
CA ARG A 211 -17.06 -21.99 12.11
C ARG A 211 -17.36 -23.49 12.22
N ASP A 212 -18.62 -23.87 12.15
CA ASP A 212 -19.06 -25.25 12.29
C ASP A 212 -18.60 -26.15 11.11
N GLU A 213 -18.52 -25.58 9.90
CA GLU A 213 -18.02 -26.27 8.70
C GLU A 213 -16.54 -26.61 8.79
N VAL A 214 -15.79 -25.92 9.64
CA VAL A 214 -14.34 -26.11 9.71
C VAL A 214 -13.92 -26.93 10.90
N ASP A 215 -14.68 -26.84 12.00
CA ASP A 215 -14.52 -27.77 13.12
C ASP A 215 -14.74 -29.24 12.70
N THR A 216 -15.38 -29.47 11.54
CA THR A 216 -15.59 -30.81 10.95
C THR A 216 -14.47 -31.27 10.00
N ILE A 217 -13.56 -30.39 9.56
CA ILE A 217 -12.45 -30.78 8.69
C ILE A 217 -11.41 -31.55 9.51
N LYS A 218 -11.17 -32.81 9.12
CA LYS A 218 -10.22 -33.69 9.82
C LYS A 218 -8.79 -33.17 9.65
N ILE A 219 -8.18 -32.73 10.76
CA ILE A 219 -6.85 -32.12 10.79
C ILE A 219 -5.78 -33.17 10.43
N ASP A 220 -4.89 -32.83 9.49
CA ASP A 220 -3.70 -33.63 9.18
C ASP A 220 -2.72 -33.57 10.37
N LYS A 221 -2.24 -34.74 10.82
CA LYS A 221 -1.35 -34.86 11.98
C LYS A 221 -0.09 -34.00 11.85
N LYS A 222 0.45 -33.84 10.64
CA LYS A 222 1.67 -33.04 10.44
C LYS A 222 1.42 -31.54 10.61
N VAL A 223 0.24 -31.09 10.20
CA VAL A 223 -0.20 -29.70 10.38
C VAL A 223 -0.53 -29.48 11.86
N GLN A 224 -1.22 -30.43 12.49
CA GLN A 224 -1.55 -30.39 13.92
C GLN A 224 -0.30 -30.25 14.80
N GLU A 225 0.76 -31.04 14.57
CA GLU A 225 2.00 -30.94 15.35
C GLU A 225 2.70 -29.59 15.19
N THR A 226 2.60 -28.97 14.00
CA THR A 226 3.19 -27.65 13.74
C THR A 226 2.36 -26.56 14.42
N ASP A 227 1.04 -26.63 14.30
CA ASP A 227 0.12 -25.71 14.93
C ASP A 227 0.16 -25.80 16.46
N GLU A 228 0.26 -26.99 17.05
CA GLU A 228 0.41 -27.17 18.50
C GLU A 228 1.70 -26.54 19.01
N ARG A 229 2.79 -26.64 18.24
CA ARG A 229 4.08 -26.01 18.58
C ARG A 229 3.98 -24.49 18.51
N ASP A 230 3.38 -23.97 17.45
CA ASP A 230 3.21 -22.54 17.24
C ASP A 230 2.20 -21.95 18.25
N GLU A 231 1.12 -22.66 18.57
CA GLU A 231 0.14 -22.26 19.58
C GLU A 231 0.76 -22.27 20.97
N HIS A 232 1.59 -23.26 21.31
CA HIS A 232 2.33 -23.28 22.57
C HIS A 232 3.30 -22.10 22.67
N LEU A 233 4.07 -21.83 21.61
CA LEU A 233 4.95 -20.66 21.53
C LEU A 233 4.15 -19.37 21.66
N GLN A 234 3.03 -19.24 20.94
CA GLN A 234 2.17 -18.07 20.95
C GLN A 234 1.54 -17.85 22.33
N LYS A 235 1.11 -18.91 23.03
CA LYS A 235 0.64 -18.83 24.42
C LYS A 235 1.74 -18.34 25.34
N CYS A 236 2.95 -18.93 25.27
CA CYS A 236 4.11 -18.46 26.03
C CYS A 236 4.44 -16.99 25.73
N TYR A 237 4.49 -16.59 24.46
CA TYR A 237 4.72 -15.21 24.03
C TYR A 237 3.63 -14.27 24.52
N THR A 238 2.36 -14.65 24.39
CA THR A 238 1.22 -13.83 24.81
C THR A 238 1.24 -13.63 26.32
N THR A 239 1.51 -14.69 27.09
CA THR A 239 1.65 -14.60 28.55
C THR A 239 2.84 -13.72 28.95
N ALA A 240 3.99 -13.87 28.29
CA ALA A 240 5.18 -13.06 28.56
C ALA A 240 5.01 -11.58 28.14
N MET A 241 4.27 -11.31 27.05
CA MET A 241 3.97 -9.97 26.56
C MET A 241 2.73 -9.34 27.22
N GLN A 242 2.11 -9.98 28.20
CA GLN A 242 1.05 -9.32 28.97
C GLN A 242 1.60 -8.08 29.65
N TRP A 243 0.90 -6.94 29.49
CA TRP A 243 1.31 -5.67 30.10
C TRP A 243 1.55 -5.80 31.60
N ARG A 244 0.88 -6.70 32.32
CA ARG A 244 1.09 -6.89 33.76
C ARG A 244 2.41 -7.60 34.10
N SER A 245 2.89 -8.47 33.20
CA SER A 245 4.11 -9.28 33.39
C SER A 245 5.39 -8.55 32.94
N ILE A 246 5.27 -7.63 31.98
CA ILE A 246 6.42 -6.87 31.45
C ILE A 246 7.02 -5.96 32.55
N PRO A 247 8.37 -5.97 32.73
CA PRO A 247 9.04 -5.10 33.68
C PRO A 247 8.82 -3.62 33.34
N ILE A 248 8.84 -2.76 34.37
CA ILE A 248 8.52 -1.34 34.22
C ILE A 248 9.46 -0.65 33.22
N TRP A 249 10.74 -1.02 33.20
CA TRP A 249 11.73 -0.47 32.26
C TRP A 249 11.34 -0.70 30.80
N SER A 250 10.97 -1.92 30.43
CA SER A 250 10.55 -2.24 29.07
C SER A 250 9.26 -1.52 28.67
N LYS A 251 8.34 -1.28 29.61
CA LYS A 251 7.14 -0.45 29.35
C LYS A 251 7.49 1.00 29.04
N VAL A 252 8.38 1.59 29.84
CA VAL A 252 8.80 2.99 29.64
C VAL A 252 9.52 3.13 28.29
N ILE A 253 10.38 2.17 27.94
CA ILE A 253 11.06 2.13 26.63
C ILE A 253 10.03 2.03 25.49
N LEU A 254 9.06 1.12 25.60
CA LEU A 254 8.06 0.88 24.55
C LEU A 254 7.10 2.07 24.36
N VAL A 255 6.61 2.66 25.46
CA VAL A 255 5.81 3.90 25.42
C VAL A 255 6.65 5.06 24.88
N GLY A 256 7.90 5.18 25.32
CA GLY A 256 8.84 6.18 24.81
C GLY A 256 9.07 6.06 23.31
N ALA A 257 9.23 4.84 22.80
CA ALA A 257 9.40 4.57 21.37
C ALA A 257 8.18 5.02 20.57
N VAL A 258 6.97 4.67 21.04
CA VAL A 258 5.69 5.05 20.42
C VAL A 258 5.50 6.57 20.43
N ILE A 259 5.81 7.24 21.55
CA ILE A 259 5.73 8.70 21.64
C ILE A 259 6.73 9.35 20.66
N CYS A 260 7.98 8.88 20.62
CA CYS A 260 9.00 9.44 19.74
C CYS A 260 8.64 9.30 18.25
N ILE A 261 8.17 8.12 17.81
CA ILE A 261 7.76 7.93 16.41
C ILE A 261 6.52 8.76 16.08
N THR A 262 5.56 8.86 17.00
CA THR A 262 4.34 9.67 16.81
C THR A 262 4.69 11.16 16.65
N ILE A 263 5.55 11.69 17.53
CA ILE A 263 6.01 13.09 17.44
C ILE A 263 6.79 13.32 16.14
N SER A 264 7.68 12.41 15.76
CA SER A 264 8.42 12.47 14.49
C SER A 264 7.46 12.54 13.29
N CYS A 265 6.45 11.67 13.26
CA CYS A 265 5.44 11.66 12.20
C CYS A 265 4.65 12.96 12.17
N TYR A 266 4.24 13.51 13.31
CA TYR A 266 3.52 14.77 13.35
C TYR A 266 4.36 15.97 12.92
N PHE A 267 5.66 16.00 13.25
CA PHE A 267 6.56 17.04 12.73
C PHE A 267 6.64 16.99 11.21
N VAL A 268 6.85 15.81 10.63
CA VAL A 268 6.93 15.64 9.17
C VAL A 268 5.59 15.97 8.49
N GLN A 269 4.46 15.57 9.08
CA GLN A 269 3.14 15.76 8.47
C GLN A 269 2.61 17.20 8.55
N PHE A 270 2.73 17.85 9.71
CA PHE A 270 2.15 19.19 9.92
C PHE A 270 3.14 20.33 9.73
N PHE A 271 4.42 20.08 9.93
CA PHE A 271 5.48 21.09 9.89
C PHE A 271 6.51 20.80 8.80
N SER A 272 6.10 20.13 7.72
CA SER A 272 6.97 19.77 6.59
C SER A 272 7.80 20.96 6.08
N SER A 273 7.20 22.15 5.95
CA SER A 273 7.87 23.38 5.51
C SER A 273 8.97 23.88 6.46
N PHE A 274 8.92 23.50 7.74
CA PHE A 274 9.95 23.81 8.72
C PHE A 274 10.95 22.66 8.92
N CYS A 275 10.59 21.46 8.48
CA CYS A 275 11.45 20.28 8.55
C CYS A 275 12.35 20.16 7.34
N PHE A 276 11.84 20.48 6.15
CA PHE A 276 12.56 20.32 4.89
C PHE A 276 12.57 21.63 4.11
N VAL A 277 13.73 21.94 3.54
CA VAL A 277 13.81 22.99 2.52
C VAL A 277 12.92 22.57 1.36
N GLN A 278 12.08 23.49 0.87
CA GLN A 278 11.29 23.23 -0.34
C GLN A 278 12.24 22.96 -1.50
N HIS A 279 12.33 21.69 -1.88
CA HIS A 279 13.17 21.24 -2.98
C HIS A 279 12.30 20.44 -3.93
N GLU A 280 12.00 21.03 -5.09
CA GLU A 280 11.31 20.33 -6.15
C GLU A 280 12.25 19.32 -6.81
N LEU A 281 11.70 18.19 -7.28
CA LEU A 281 12.42 17.13 -8.00
C LEU A 281 13.15 17.61 -9.26
N THR A 282 12.86 18.82 -9.72
CA THR A 282 13.38 19.50 -10.91
C THR A 282 14.60 20.37 -10.64
N HIS A 283 14.88 20.73 -9.38
CA HIS A 283 16.04 21.55 -9.02
C HIS A 283 17.31 20.72 -8.92
N SER A 284 18.43 21.30 -9.38
CA SER A 284 19.73 20.66 -9.20
C SER A 284 20.18 20.81 -7.75
N ILE A 285 20.80 19.76 -7.19
CA ILE A 285 21.36 19.75 -5.83
C ILE A 285 22.41 20.86 -5.66
N TYR A 286 23.05 21.28 -6.75
CA TYR A 286 24.08 22.32 -6.75
C TYR A 286 23.49 23.73 -6.61
N ASP A 287 22.33 24.00 -7.24
CA ASP A 287 21.78 25.36 -7.27
C ASP A 287 21.02 25.72 -5.98
N ASN A 288 20.46 24.74 -5.28
CA ASN A 288 19.56 24.98 -4.14
C ASN A 288 20.09 24.46 -2.78
N LEU A 289 21.09 23.55 -2.76
CA LEU A 289 21.61 22.94 -1.52
C LEU A 289 23.11 23.19 -1.28
N ASP A 290 23.75 24.08 -2.05
CA ASP A 290 25.20 24.33 -2.00
C ASP A 290 26.04 23.03 -2.15
N GLY A 291 25.51 22.05 -2.90
CA GLY A 291 26.19 20.77 -3.14
C GLY A 291 26.22 19.82 -1.93
N ASN A 292 25.54 20.13 -0.82
CA ASN A 292 25.50 19.27 0.35
C ASN A 292 24.06 18.81 0.68
N VAL A 293 23.81 17.50 0.55
CA VAL A 293 22.50 16.87 0.77
C VAL A 293 22.00 17.07 2.22
N THR A 294 22.90 17.30 3.18
CA THR A 294 22.52 17.54 4.58
C THR A 294 21.78 18.87 4.78
N ASN A 295 21.92 19.82 3.86
CA ASN A 295 21.21 21.11 3.91
C ASN A 295 19.73 20.99 3.55
N LEU A 296 19.27 19.84 3.05
CA LEU A 296 17.84 19.58 2.83
C LEU A 296 17.07 19.64 4.15
N PHE A 297 17.71 19.21 5.24
CA PHE A 297 17.12 19.13 6.55
C PHE A 297 17.35 20.45 7.29
N LEU A 298 16.27 21.18 7.50
CA LEU A 298 16.23 22.32 8.42
C LEU A 298 16.47 21.83 9.85
N PRO A 299 16.79 22.72 10.82
CA PRO A 299 17.02 22.32 12.21
C PRO A 299 15.88 21.48 12.80
N LEU A 300 14.63 21.76 12.42
CA LEU A 300 13.48 20.95 12.84
C LEU A 300 13.42 19.56 12.16
N GLY A 301 13.91 19.46 10.93
CA GLY A 301 14.03 18.18 10.21
C GLY A 301 15.03 17.25 10.87
N TRP A 302 16.17 17.79 11.31
CA TRP A 302 17.16 17.04 12.10
C TRP A 302 16.58 16.52 13.42
N VAL A 303 15.72 17.30 14.09
CA VAL A 303 15.02 16.84 15.30
C VAL A 303 14.06 15.70 14.98
N ALA A 304 13.29 15.79 13.90
CA ALA A 304 12.38 14.71 13.48
C ALA A 304 13.14 13.42 13.15
N VAL A 305 14.20 13.51 12.34
CA VAL A 305 15.07 12.37 12.02
C VAL A 305 15.73 11.79 13.27
N GLY A 306 16.20 12.64 14.19
CA GLY A 306 16.75 12.21 15.47
C GLY A 306 15.74 11.43 16.31
N LEU A 307 14.50 11.92 16.44
CA LEU A 307 13.42 11.23 17.15
C LEU A 307 13.07 9.88 16.52
N PHE A 308 13.11 9.78 15.19
CA PHE A 308 12.93 8.52 14.47
C PHE A 308 14.02 7.50 14.84
N PHE A 309 15.29 7.90 14.80
CA PHE A 309 16.40 7.01 15.20
C PHE A 309 16.35 6.61 16.68
N VAL A 310 15.97 7.53 17.57
CA VAL A 310 15.76 7.22 18.99
C VAL A 310 14.66 6.17 19.17
N SER A 311 13.57 6.25 18.41
CA SER A 311 12.51 5.24 18.43
C SER A 311 13.02 3.86 18.00
N ILE A 312 13.81 3.79 16.92
CA ILE A 312 14.44 2.54 16.47
C ILE A 312 15.37 1.99 17.56
N LEU A 313 16.19 2.85 18.17
CA LEU A 313 17.12 2.43 19.22
C LEU A 313 16.37 1.88 20.45
N PHE A 314 15.25 2.49 20.84
CA PHE A 314 14.40 1.95 21.90
C PHE A 314 13.76 0.60 21.53
N GLN A 315 13.40 0.39 20.27
CA GLN A 315 12.90 -0.91 19.80
C GLN A 315 14.00 -1.98 19.79
N LEU A 316 15.24 -1.62 19.42
CA LEU A 316 16.37 -2.54 19.46
C LEU A 316 16.69 -2.96 20.91
N ILE A 317 16.78 -1.99 21.83
CA ILE A 317 17.01 -2.28 23.26
C ILE A 317 15.89 -3.13 23.88
N PHE A 318 14.66 -3.02 23.39
CA PHE A 318 13.56 -3.86 23.86
C PHE A 318 13.61 -5.29 23.29
N THR A 319 14.21 -5.46 22.12
CA THR A 319 14.27 -6.76 21.42
C THR A 319 15.44 -7.61 21.92
N ASP A 320 16.54 -6.97 22.34
CA ASP A 320 17.69 -7.59 23.01
C ASP A 320 17.37 -7.99 24.48
#